data_AF-A0A7Y3HWQ7-F1
#
_entry.id   AF-A0A7Y3HWQ7-F1
#
_cell.length_a   1.000
_cell.length_b   1.000
_cell.length_c   1.000
_cell.angle_alpha   90.00
_cell.angle_beta   90.00
_cell.angle_gamma   90.00
#
_symmetry.space_group_name_H-M   'P 1'
#
loop_
_entity.id
_entity.type
_entity.pdbx_description
1 polymer ?
#
loop_
_entity_poly.entity_id
_entity_poly.type
_entity_poly.pdbx_seq_one_letter_code
_entity_poly.pdbx_strand_id
1 'polypeptide(L)'
;CLPYHENKMTLDYDKLDQWGLPTVTFDAEWKENEYEMRKDMVAQAVAMFEKAGYKDIEPWDDPGAPGLGIHEMGTARMGRDPKTSVCNGNNQLHAVSNVYVTDGAFMTSASCVNPSLTYMAFTARAANHAANQLKKQA
;
A
#
# COMPACT_ATOMS: atom_id res chain seq x y z
N CYS A 1 -5.68 -3.21 -5.74
CA CYS A 1 -6.70 -2.37 -5.10
C CYS A 1 -6.41 -0.92 -5.41
N LEU A 2 -7.40 -0.18 -5.90
CA LEU A 2 -7.33 1.26 -6.01
C LEU A 2 -7.37 1.93 -4.63
N PRO A 3 -6.83 3.16 -4.50
CA PRO A 3 -6.81 3.88 -3.23
C PRO A 3 -8.16 4.55 -2.95
N TYR A 4 -9.02 3.85 -2.20
CA TYR A 4 -10.30 4.39 -1.73
C TYR A 4 -10.14 5.14 -0.41
N HIS A 5 -10.81 6.28 -0.24
CA HIS A 5 -10.78 7.02 1.02
C HIS A 5 -11.52 6.26 2.12
N GLU A 6 -12.55 5.50 1.76
CA GLU A 6 -13.37 4.74 2.69
C GLU A 6 -12.59 3.58 3.31
N ASN A 7 -11.63 3.00 2.58
CA ASN A 7 -10.74 1.97 3.09
C ASN A 7 -9.71 2.61 4.03
N LYS A 8 -9.85 2.36 5.33
CA LYS A 8 -9.08 3.02 6.38
C LYS A 8 -8.69 2.05 7.49
N MET A 9 -7.68 2.46 8.25
CA MET A 9 -7.35 1.85 9.54
C MET A 9 -7.54 2.88 10.65
N THR A 10 -7.89 2.39 11.83
CA THR A 10 -7.97 3.20 13.06
C THR A 10 -7.33 2.47 14.22
N LEU A 11 -6.85 3.23 15.21
CA LEU A 11 -6.39 2.66 16.47
C LEU A 11 -7.58 2.52 17.42
N ASP A 12 -7.74 1.34 18.00
CA ASP A 12 -8.75 1.03 19.01
C ASP A 12 -8.08 1.11 20.40
N TYR A 13 -8.44 2.14 21.16
CA TYR A 13 -7.89 2.40 22.49
C TYR A 13 -8.65 1.67 23.61
N ASP A 14 -9.84 1.15 23.33
CA ASP A 14 -10.61 0.35 24.28
C ASP A 14 -10.13 -1.11 24.28
N LYS A 15 -9.51 -1.54 23.18
CA LYS A 15 -8.89 -2.85 23.03
C LYS A 15 -7.38 -2.74 22.88
N LEU A 16 -6.68 -3.03 23.97
CA LEU A 16 -5.22 -3.05 24.00
C LEU A 16 -4.67 -4.44 23.68
N ASP A 17 -3.47 -4.48 23.09
CA ASP A 17 -2.70 -5.71 22.92
C ASP A 17 -1.97 -6.13 24.21
N GLN A 18 -1.22 -7.22 24.13
CA GLN A 18 -0.47 -7.78 25.27
C GLN A 18 0.62 -6.85 25.84
N TRP A 19 0.98 -5.79 25.11
CA TRP A 19 1.97 -4.79 25.53
C TRP A 19 1.32 -3.47 25.98
N GLY A 20 -0.01 -3.41 26.02
CA GLY A 20 -0.76 -2.22 26.42
C GLY A 20 -0.86 -1.16 25.33
N LEU A 21 -0.56 -1.49 24.07
CA LEU A 21 -0.74 -0.60 22.94
C LEU A 21 -2.14 -0.77 22.33
N PRO A 22 -2.75 0.28 21.76
CA PRO A 22 -4.03 0.15 21.08
C PRO A 22 -3.93 -0.80 19.88
N THR A 23 -4.92 -1.67 19.73
CA THR A 23 -4.99 -2.54 18.55
C THR A 23 -5.37 -1.76 17.29
N VAL A 24 -5.14 -2.36 16.12
CA VAL A 24 -5.49 -1.76 14.81
C VAL A 24 -6.79 -2.39 14.31
N THR A 25 -7.75 -1.54 13.94
CA THR A 25 -9.00 -1.94 13.29
C THR A 25 -8.99 -1.48 11.83
N PHE A 26 -9.26 -2.40 10.92
CA PHE A 26 -9.40 -2.12 9.49
C PHE A 26 -10.88 -2.09 9.11
N ASP A 27 -11.29 -1.00 8.48
CA ASP A 27 -12.58 -0.82 7.82
C ASP A 27 -12.27 -0.71 6.32
N ALA A 28 -12.27 -1.86 5.65
CA ALA A 28 -11.79 -1.99 4.27
C ALA A 28 -12.55 -3.09 3.53
N GLU A 29 -12.83 -2.84 2.26
CA GLU A 29 -13.51 -3.77 1.37
C GLU A 29 -12.91 -3.75 -0.05
N TRP A 30 -13.22 -4.80 -0.82
CA TRP A 30 -13.02 -4.81 -2.27
C TRP A 30 -14.16 -4.06 -2.96
N LYS A 31 -13.84 -3.29 -4.00
CA LYS A 31 -14.85 -2.57 -4.79
C LYS A 31 -14.94 -3.14 -6.20
N GLU A 32 -15.90 -2.63 -6.97
CA GLU A 32 -16.24 -3.09 -8.32
C GLU A 32 -15.01 -3.28 -9.22
N ASN A 33 -14.07 -2.33 -9.21
CA ASN A 33 -12.85 -2.43 -10.02
C ASN A 33 -12.00 -3.66 -9.65
N GLU A 34 -11.85 -3.98 -8.36
CA GLU A 34 -11.15 -5.19 -7.94
C GLU A 34 -11.87 -6.45 -8.41
N TYR A 35 -13.21 -6.49 -8.33
CA TYR A 35 -13.97 -7.64 -8.84
C TYR A 35 -13.85 -7.81 -10.35
N GLU A 36 -13.88 -6.73 -11.13
CA GLU A 36 -13.69 -6.81 -12.59
C GLU A 36 -12.25 -7.19 -12.96
N MET A 37 -11.24 -6.66 -12.27
CA MET A 37 -9.85 -7.07 -12.48
C MET A 37 -9.66 -8.57 -12.24
N ARG A 38 -10.32 -9.16 -11.24
CA ARG A 38 -10.22 -10.60 -10.95
C ARG A 38 -10.74 -11.47 -12.08
N LYS A 39 -11.88 -11.11 -12.67
CA LYS A 39 -12.45 -11.81 -13.83
C LYS A 39 -11.46 -11.81 -14.99
N ASP A 40 -10.84 -10.67 -15.27
CA ASP A 40 -9.80 -10.57 -16.30
C ASP A 40 -8.55 -11.39 -15.94
N MET A 41 -8.06 -11.32 -14.69
CA MET A 41 -6.91 -12.11 -14.24
C MET A 41 -7.10 -13.62 -14.49
N VAL A 42 -8.29 -14.15 -14.20
CA VAL A 42 -8.63 -15.56 -14.46
C VAL A 42 -8.66 -15.85 -15.97
N ALA A 43 -9.32 -14.99 -16.76
CA ALA A 43 -9.38 -15.14 -18.20
C ALA A 43 -7.98 -15.13 -18.86
N GLN A 44 -7.11 -14.21 -18.44
CA GLN A 44 -5.73 -14.14 -18.92
C GLN A 44 -4.92 -15.37 -18.50
N ALA A 45 -5.09 -15.86 -17.26
CA ALA A 45 -4.40 -17.05 -16.77
C ALA A 45 -4.76 -18.30 -17.58
N VAL A 46 -6.06 -18.51 -17.85
CA VAL A 46 -6.53 -19.61 -18.71
C VAL A 46 -5.96 -19.49 -20.11
N ALA A 47 -6.04 -18.30 -20.73
CA ALA A 47 -5.52 -18.08 -22.07
C ALA A 47 -3.99 -18.30 -22.17
N MET A 48 -3.23 -17.96 -21.13
CA MET A 48 -1.80 -18.26 -21.05
C MET A 48 -1.54 -19.76 -20.98
N PHE A 49 -2.31 -20.49 -20.16
CA PHE A 49 -2.16 -21.94 -20.02
C PHE A 49 -2.55 -22.70 -21.30
N GLU A 50 -3.64 -22.31 -21.97
CA GLU A 50 -4.02 -22.89 -23.27
C GLU A 50 -2.91 -22.70 -24.31
N LYS A 51 -2.35 -21.48 -24.41
CA LYS A 51 -1.25 -21.17 -25.33
C LYS A 51 0.04 -21.91 -24.99
N ALA A 52 0.27 -22.20 -23.72
CA ALA A 52 1.39 -23.02 -23.27
C ALA A 52 1.16 -24.53 -23.48
N GLY A 53 -0.01 -24.95 -23.96
CA GLY A 53 -0.34 -26.33 -24.30
C GLY A 53 -0.90 -27.17 -23.14
N TYR A 54 -1.25 -26.54 -22.02
CA TYR A 54 -1.95 -27.23 -20.92
C TYR A 54 -3.37 -27.64 -21.35
N LYS A 55 -3.88 -28.70 -20.73
CA LYS A 55 -5.23 -29.25 -20.96
C LYS A 55 -5.95 -29.39 -19.63
N ASP A 56 -7.28 -29.56 -19.69
CA ASP A 56 -8.14 -29.77 -18.53
C ASP A 56 -7.98 -28.65 -17.47
N ILE A 57 -7.96 -27.40 -17.96
CA ILE A 57 -7.75 -26.22 -17.12
C ILE A 57 -9.04 -25.91 -16.35
N GLU A 58 -8.97 -25.97 -15.02
CA GLU A 58 -10.05 -25.58 -14.13
C GLU A 58 -9.74 -24.20 -13.52
N PRO A 59 -10.44 -23.12 -13.91
CA PRO A 59 -10.24 -21.81 -13.32
C PRO A 59 -10.71 -21.79 -11.87
N TRP A 60 -10.01 -21.02 -11.04
CA TRP A 60 -10.36 -20.78 -9.64
C TRP A 60 -10.32 -19.29 -9.33
N ASP A 61 -11.34 -18.81 -8.61
CA ASP A 61 -11.50 -17.41 -8.21
C ASP A 61 -12.05 -17.34 -6.78
N ASP A 62 -11.24 -16.89 -5.83
CA ASP A 62 -11.65 -16.61 -4.45
C ASP A 62 -11.21 -15.20 -4.02
N PRO A 63 -12.14 -14.25 -3.82
CA PRO A 63 -11.83 -12.88 -3.41
C PRO A 63 -10.92 -12.80 -2.19
N GLY A 64 -11.10 -13.71 -1.23
CA GLY A 64 -10.45 -13.63 0.08
C GLY A 64 -10.77 -12.34 0.84
N ALA A 65 -10.23 -12.23 2.06
CA ALA A 65 -10.32 -11.00 2.83
C ALA A 65 -9.18 -10.03 2.46
N PRO A 66 -9.39 -8.70 2.59
CA PRO A 66 -8.29 -7.74 2.59
C PRO A 66 -7.19 -8.14 3.59
N GLY A 67 -5.93 -7.96 3.18
CA GLY A 67 -4.75 -8.21 4.01
C GLY A 67 -4.05 -9.56 3.80
N LEU A 68 -4.68 -10.53 3.12
CA LEU A 68 -4.03 -11.82 2.82
C LEU A 68 -2.76 -11.70 1.96
N GLY A 69 -2.63 -10.59 1.23
CA GLY A 69 -1.45 -10.29 0.41
C GLY A 69 -0.27 -9.70 1.19
N ILE A 70 -0.40 -9.42 2.50
CA ILE A 70 0.66 -8.86 3.38
C ILE A 70 1.39 -7.64 2.79
N HIS A 71 0.66 -6.82 2.03
CA HIS A 71 1.15 -5.64 1.34
C HIS A 71 0.24 -4.43 1.61
N GLU A 72 -0.10 -4.20 2.87
CA GLU A 72 -0.88 -3.04 3.30
C GLU A 72 -0.09 -1.75 3.01
N MET A 73 -0.78 -0.77 2.41
CA MET A 73 -0.15 0.43 1.85
C MET A 73 -1.05 1.65 1.99
N GLY A 74 -0.44 2.84 2.03
CA GLY A 74 -1.13 4.12 1.86
C GLY A 74 -1.75 4.76 3.09
N THR A 75 -1.53 4.21 4.28
CA THR A 75 -2.03 4.75 5.56
C THR A 75 -1.39 6.09 5.95
N ALA A 76 -0.25 6.45 5.34
CA ALA A 76 0.40 7.75 5.47
C ALA A 76 0.84 8.28 4.07
N ARG A 77 -0.07 8.18 3.10
CA ARG A 77 0.22 8.42 1.67
C ARG A 77 0.93 9.75 1.40
N MET A 78 1.79 9.71 0.39
CA MET A 78 2.37 10.91 -0.21
C MET A 78 1.34 11.73 -1.00
N GLY A 79 1.60 13.02 -1.15
CA GLY A 79 0.85 13.90 -2.03
C GLY A 79 1.45 15.30 -2.08
N ARG A 80 0.73 16.20 -2.74
CA ARG A 80 1.15 17.60 -2.90
C ARG A 80 0.43 18.55 -1.95
N ASP A 81 -0.71 18.14 -1.41
CA ASP A 81 -1.57 18.96 -0.56
C ASP A 81 -1.66 18.35 0.85
N PRO A 82 -1.18 19.07 1.90
CA PRO A 82 -1.25 18.59 3.28
C PRO A 82 -2.67 18.32 3.79
N LYS A 83 -3.72 18.78 3.11
CA LYS A 83 -5.12 18.47 3.45
C LYS A 83 -5.56 17.08 2.98
N THR A 84 -4.82 16.47 2.05
CA THR A 84 -5.20 15.17 1.44
C THR A 84 -4.12 14.10 1.53
N SER A 85 -2.90 14.49 1.91
CA SER A 85 -1.75 13.60 2.12
C SER A 85 -1.01 13.89 3.42
N VAL A 86 -0.34 12.87 3.94
CA VAL A 86 0.44 12.93 5.18
C VAL A 86 1.89 13.32 4.87
N CYS A 87 2.46 12.71 3.83
CA CYS A 87 3.82 12.96 3.38
C CYS A 87 3.85 13.80 2.11
N ASN A 88 4.89 14.61 1.93
CA ASN A 88 5.20 15.25 0.66
C ASN A 88 5.89 14.28 -0.31
N GLY A 89 6.26 14.77 -1.49
CA GLY A 89 6.92 13.97 -2.54
C GLY A 89 8.30 13.39 -2.19
N ASN A 90 8.89 13.74 -1.04
CA ASN A 90 10.18 13.24 -0.54
C ASN A 90 10.04 12.35 0.69
N ASN A 91 8.84 11.79 0.95
CA ASN A 91 8.55 10.96 2.13
C ASN A 91 8.62 11.71 3.47
N GLN A 92 8.70 13.04 3.45
CA GLN A 92 8.76 13.89 4.63
C GLN A 92 7.34 14.27 5.05
N LEU A 93 7.05 14.29 6.36
CA LEU A 93 5.75 14.78 6.83
C LEU A 93 5.53 16.24 6.43
N HIS A 94 4.33 16.58 5.99
CA HIS A 94 3.99 17.98 5.71
C HIS A 94 4.05 18.85 6.97
N ALA A 95 3.61 18.31 8.12
CA ALA A 95 3.53 19.04 9.38
C ALA A 95 4.89 19.17 10.09
N VAL A 96 5.85 18.29 9.79
CA VAL A 96 7.11 18.17 10.54
C VAL A 96 8.28 17.88 9.59
N SER A 97 9.18 18.86 9.43
CA SER A 97 10.24 18.82 8.41
C SER A 97 11.43 17.89 8.75
N ASN A 98 11.54 17.37 9.97
CA ASN A 98 12.60 16.43 10.35
C ASN A 98 12.10 14.99 10.53
N VAL A 99 10.86 14.67 10.11
CA VAL A 99 10.27 13.33 10.21
C VAL A 99 9.93 12.79 8.83
N TYR A 100 10.25 11.52 8.59
CA TYR A 100 10.07 10.83 7.32
C TYR A 100 9.39 9.46 7.52
N VAL A 101 8.58 9.04 6.53
CA VAL A 101 7.90 7.74 6.47
C VAL A 101 8.40 6.96 5.27
N THR A 102 9.04 5.81 5.49
CA THR A 102 9.80 5.09 4.45
C THR A 102 9.37 3.64 4.23
N ASP A 103 8.19 3.25 4.73
CA ASP A 103 7.59 1.93 4.54
C ASP A 103 6.37 1.96 3.57
N GLY A 104 5.59 0.89 3.48
CA GLY A 104 4.41 0.85 2.59
C GLY A 104 3.36 1.94 2.84
N ALA A 105 3.35 2.60 4.01
CA ALA A 105 2.36 3.61 4.35
C ALA A 105 2.42 4.83 3.42
N PHE A 106 3.58 5.17 2.86
CA PHE A 106 3.72 6.35 2.00
C PHE A 106 3.11 6.16 0.59
N MET A 107 2.83 4.92 0.18
CA MET A 107 2.40 4.61 -1.18
C MET A 107 1.03 5.20 -1.49
N THR A 108 0.84 5.74 -2.69
CA THR A 108 -0.44 6.33 -3.11
C THR A 108 -1.38 5.33 -3.78
N SER A 109 -0.86 4.22 -4.27
CA SER A 109 -1.60 3.12 -4.89
C SER A 109 -0.78 1.83 -4.78
N ALA A 110 -1.45 0.69 -4.87
CA ALA A 110 -0.80 -0.59 -5.04
C ALA A 110 -0.43 -0.83 -6.52
N SER A 111 0.65 -1.57 -6.75
CA SER A 111 1.01 -2.17 -8.04
C SER A 111 0.52 -3.63 -8.11
N CYS A 112 0.61 -4.26 -9.27
CA CYS A 112 0.36 -5.70 -9.44
C CYS A 112 1.56 -6.59 -9.06
N VAL A 113 2.69 -6.01 -8.63
CA VAL A 113 3.90 -6.72 -8.18
C VAL A 113 4.22 -6.43 -6.72
N ASN A 114 5.03 -7.30 -6.11
CA ASN A 114 5.50 -7.12 -4.73
C ASN A 114 6.25 -5.79 -4.56
N PRO A 115 5.95 -5.00 -3.51
CA PRO A 115 6.34 -3.59 -3.45
C PRO A 115 7.69 -3.32 -2.77
N SER A 116 8.33 -4.33 -2.16
CA SER A 116 9.51 -4.14 -1.29
C SER A 116 10.67 -3.38 -1.96
N LEU A 117 10.98 -3.70 -3.22
CA LEU A 117 12.03 -2.99 -3.97
C LEU A 117 11.68 -1.52 -4.20
N THR A 118 10.41 -1.21 -4.41
CA THR A 118 9.93 0.17 -4.51
C THR A 118 10.10 0.90 -3.18
N TYR A 119 9.83 0.26 -2.04
CA TYR A 119 10.07 0.85 -0.71
C TYR A 119 11.54 1.20 -0.51
N MET A 120 12.45 0.29 -0.88
CA MET A 120 13.90 0.52 -0.78
C MET A 120 14.35 1.71 -1.63
N ALA A 121 13.86 1.81 -2.87
CA ALA A 121 14.19 2.93 -3.76
C ALA A 121 13.71 4.28 -3.20
N PHE A 122 12.49 4.35 -2.68
CA PHE A 122 11.95 5.56 -2.06
C PHE A 122 12.65 5.91 -0.75
N THR A 123 13.03 4.89 0.05
CA THR A 123 13.82 5.07 1.27
C THR A 123 15.18 5.70 0.97
N ALA A 124 15.90 5.19 -0.04
CA ALA A 124 17.18 5.76 -0.45
C ALA A 124 17.05 7.24 -0.89
N ARG A 125 16.00 7.55 -1.65
CA ARG A 125 15.67 8.92 -2.06
C ARG A 125 15.36 9.83 -0.86
N ALA A 126 14.55 9.35 0.09
CA ALA A 126 14.17 10.08 1.30
C ALA A 126 15.39 10.37 2.18
N ALA A 127 16.24 9.37 2.41
CA ALA A 127 17.48 9.50 3.18
C ALA A 127 18.44 10.52 2.54
N ASN A 128 18.63 10.45 1.21
CA ASN A 128 19.43 11.44 0.49
C ASN A 128 18.85 12.86 0.61
N HIS A 129 17.52 13.01 0.49
CA HIS A 129 16.86 14.29 0.71
C HIS A 129 17.11 14.81 2.14
N ALA A 130 16.88 13.99 3.16
CA ALA A 130 17.09 14.34 4.57
C ALA A 130 18.53 14.78 4.84
N ALA A 131 19.53 14.03 4.36
CA ALA A 131 20.94 14.38 4.50
C ALA A 131 21.27 15.74 3.86
N ASN A 132 20.71 16.03 2.68
CA ASN A 132 20.90 17.32 2.02
C ASN A 132 20.21 18.47 2.75
N GLN A 133 19.05 18.26 3.38
CA GLN A 133 18.39 19.27 4.20
C GLN A 133 19.20 19.58 5.46
N LEU A 134 19.75 18.56 6.13
CA LEU A 134 20.60 18.75 7.30
C LEU A 134 21.85 19.57 6.98
N LYS A 135 22.52 19.29 5.84
CA LYS A 135 23.70 20.05 5.40
C LYS A 135 23.41 21.53 5.11
N LYS A 136 22.19 21.88 4.71
CA LYS A 136 21.79 23.28 4.46
C LYS A 136 21.50 24.07 5.73
N GLN A 137 21.30 23.37 6.85
CA GLN A 137 21.01 23.98 8.15
C GLN A 137 22.29 24.18 9.00
N ALA A 138 23.41 23.62 8.57
CA ALA A 138 24.75 23.81 9.16
C ALA A 138 25.44 25.03 8.55
#